data_AF-A0A822EYE3-F1
#
_entry.id   AF-A0A822EYE3-F1
#
_cell.length_a   1.000
_cell.length_b   1.000
_cell.length_c   1.000
_cell.angle_alpha   90.00
_cell.angle_beta   90.00
_cell.angle_gamma   90.00
#
_symmetry.space_group_name_H-M   'P 1'
#
loop_
_entity.id
_entity.type
_entity.pdbx_description
1 polymer ?
#
loop_
_entity_poly.entity_id
_entity_poly.type
_entity_poly.pdbx_seq_one_letter_code
_entity_poly.pdbx_strand_id
1 'polypeptide(L)'
;MTQSLLLFPHNVLEFRDAAFFDLVGQFCGEDIVEYLQLLRVRSVRSLLDVNDIFLPLQQDYVELAIVKKKLAFCRSDGSCIIKIGIQHDVDKLLNSLRNTSINNGQMTTAVTDENDLIIPFEILQQYPFLK
;
A
#
# COMPACT_ATOMS: atom_id res chain seq x y z
N MET A 1 15.98 -13.63 8.49
CA MET A 1 15.69 -12.19 8.55
C MET A 1 14.20 -12.06 8.82
N THR A 2 13.83 -11.60 10.01
CA THR A 2 12.44 -11.46 10.45
C THR A 2 11.79 -10.29 9.69
N GLN A 3 10.86 -10.59 8.78
CA GLN A 3 9.98 -9.58 8.22
C GLN A 3 9.12 -9.03 9.37
N SER A 4 9.41 -7.80 9.79
CA SER A 4 8.52 -7.07 10.69
C SER A 4 7.23 -6.79 9.91
N LEU A 5 6.21 -7.60 10.15
CA LEU A 5 4.85 -7.39 9.64
C LEU A 5 4.35 -6.06 10.19
N LEU A 6 4.09 -5.11 9.28
CA LEU A 6 3.41 -3.87 9.62
C LEU A 6 1.97 -4.21 9.96
N LEU A 7 1.58 -4.01 11.21
CA LEU A 7 0.20 -4.16 11.65
C LEU A 7 -0.58 -2.91 11.22
N PHE A 8 -1.34 -3.05 10.14
CA PHE A 8 -2.28 -2.03 9.73
C PHE A 8 -3.66 -2.27 10.36
N PRO A 9 -4.45 -1.21 10.59
CA PRO A 9 -5.85 -1.37 10.98
C PRO A 9 -6.65 -2.07 9.86
N HIS A 10 -7.70 -2.79 10.22
CA HIS A 10 -8.50 -3.60 9.28
C HIS A 10 -9.05 -2.80 8.10
N ASN A 11 -9.33 -1.50 8.29
CA ASN A 11 -9.86 -0.59 7.28
C ASN A 11 -8.78 0.24 6.56
N VAL A 12 -7.48 -0.10 6.65
CA VAL A 12 -6.40 0.68 6.02
C VAL A 12 -6.62 0.89 4.52
N LEU A 13 -7.26 -0.06 3.83
CA LEU A 13 -7.56 0.02 2.40
C LEU A 13 -8.62 1.08 2.07
N GLU A 14 -9.32 1.60 3.06
CA GLU A 14 -10.32 2.65 2.95
C GLU A 14 -9.73 4.04 3.24
N PHE A 15 -8.46 4.12 3.65
CA PHE A 15 -7.83 5.39 4.00
C PHE A 15 -7.75 6.32 2.78
N ARG A 16 -8.16 7.57 3.01
CA ARG A 16 -8.19 8.66 2.04
C ARG A 16 -7.69 9.96 2.68
N ASP A 17 -7.25 10.88 1.82
CA ASP A 17 -6.83 12.23 2.15
C ASP A 17 -5.92 12.26 3.39
N ALA A 18 -6.31 12.92 4.48
CA ALA A 18 -5.49 13.07 5.68
C ALA A 18 -5.00 11.72 6.25
N ALA A 19 -5.90 10.75 6.47
CA ALA A 19 -5.52 9.44 7.02
C ALA A 19 -4.56 8.68 6.11
N PHE A 20 -4.69 8.86 4.79
CA PHE A 20 -3.76 8.30 3.81
C PHE A 20 -2.40 8.99 3.88
N PHE A 21 -2.36 10.32 3.94
CA PHE A 21 -1.11 11.07 4.01
C PHE A 21 -0.39 10.87 5.35
N ASP A 22 -1.11 10.75 6.46
CA ASP A 22 -0.54 10.44 7.77
C ASP A 22 0.14 9.06 7.75
N LEU A 23 -0.52 8.07 7.14
CA LEU A 23 0.05 6.74 6.95
C LEU A 23 1.34 6.82 6.12
N VAL A 24 1.29 7.47 4.96
CA VAL A 24 2.47 7.58 4.09
C VAL A 24 3.60 8.36 4.77
N GLY A 25 3.30 9.44 5.48
CA GLY A 25 4.28 10.25 6.19
C GLY A 25 5.00 9.47 7.28
N GLN A 26 4.27 8.63 8.04
CA GLN A 26 4.85 7.75 9.05
C GLN A 26 5.79 6.69 8.46
N PHE A 27 5.50 6.18 7.26
CA PHE A 27 6.25 5.06 6.66
C PHE A 27 7.35 5.47 5.70
N CYS A 28 7.13 6.53 4.93
CA CYS A 28 7.97 6.94 3.80
C CYS A 28 8.47 8.39 3.93
N GLY A 29 8.01 9.13 4.94
CA GLY A 29 8.39 10.52 5.18
C GLY A 29 7.60 11.56 4.37
N GLU A 30 7.72 12.81 4.81
CA GLU A 30 6.98 13.96 4.26
C GLU A 30 7.28 14.24 2.78
N ASP A 31 8.49 13.94 2.31
CA ASP A 31 8.86 14.17 0.91
C ASP A 31 8.02 13.31 -0.05
N ILE A 32 7.61 12.11 0.39
CA ILE A 32 6.72 11.23 -0.39
C ILE A 32 5.27 11.69 -0.28
N VAL A 33 4.86 12.24 0.87
CA VAL A 33 3.53 12.87 1.01
C VAL A 33 3.37 14.03 0.04
N GLU A 34 4.34 14.96 0.02
CA GLU A 34 4.37 16.09 -0.92
C GLU A 34 4.30 15.60 -2.37
N TYR A 35 5.07 14.55 -2.70
CA TYR A 35 5.05 13.95 -4.04
C TYR A 35 3.68 13.41 -4.45
N LEU A 36 3.04 12.61 -3.59
CA LEU A 36 1.75 12.01 -3.89
C LEU A 36 0.64 13.05 -3.97
N GLN A 37 0.73 14.14 -3.19
CA GLN A 37 -0.17 15.29 -3.31
C GLN A 37 -0.07 15.95 -4.68
N LEU A 38 1.15 16.13 -5.22
CA LEU A 38 1.36 16.68 -6.57
C LEU A 38 0.79 15.74 -7.65
N LEU A 39 0.93 14.42 -7.48
CA LEU A 39 0.33 13.43 -8.37
C LEU A 39 -1.18 13.25 -8.19
N ARG A 40 -1.79 13.95 -7.22
CA ARG A 40 -3.20 13.78 -6.83
C ARG A 40 -3.58 12.35 -6.45
N VAL A 41 -2.61 11.57 -5.96
CA VAL A 41 -2.86 10.27 -5.33
C VAL A 41 -3.28 10.54 -3.89
N ARG A 42 -4.53 10.21 -3.56
CA ARG A 42 -5.16 10.59 -2.28
C ARG A 42 -5.76 9.43 -1.50
N SER A 43 -5.48 8.20 -1.89
CA SER A 43 -6.03 7.02 -1.22
C SER A 43 -5.12 5.81 -1.38
N VAL A 44 -5.25 4.87 -0.45
CA VAL A 44 -4.54 3.58 -0.54
C VAL A 44 -4.90 2.85 -1.84
N ARG A 45 -6.17 2.83 -2.25
CA ARG A 45 -6.58 2.19 -3.51
C ARG A 45 -5.92 2.82 -4.73
N SER A 46 -6.00 4.15 -4.86
CA SER A 46 -5.34 4.86 -5.96
C SER A 46 -3.82 4.66 -5.98
N LEU A 47 -3.19 4.51 -4.81
CA LEU A 47 -1.76 4.23 -4.73
C LEU A 47 -1.44 2.81 -5.21
N LEU A 48 -2.27 1.83 -4.86
CA LEU A 48 -2.11 0.43 -5.26
C LEU A 48 -2.38 0.19 -6.75
N ASP A 49 -3.24 1.01 -7.36
CA ASP A 49 -3.58 0.94 -8.79
C ASP A 49 -2.46 1.51 -9.69
N VAL A 50 -1.49 2.24 -9.12
CA VAL A 50 -0.37 2.79 -9.88
C VAL A 50 0.74 1.75 -10.01
N ASN A 51 1.10 1.44 -11.27
CA ASN A 51 2.13 0.44 -11.58
C ASN A 51 3.54 0.87 -11.13
N ASP A 52 3.92 2.11 -11.45
CA ASP A 52 5.18 2.72 -11.04
C ASP A 52 4.91 4.14 -10.59
N ILE A 53 5.00 4.37 -9.29
CA ILE A 53 4.69 5.67 -8.71
C ILE A 53 5.76 6.72 -9.03
N PHE A 54 6.98 6.32 -9.42
CA PHE A 54 8.10 7.21 -9.66
C PHE A 54 8.29 7.56 -11.13
N LEU A 55 7.54 6.92 -12.03
CA LEU A 55 7.56 7.23 -13.47
C LEU A 55 7.41 8.74 -13.77
N PRO A 56 6.53 9.51 -13.11
CA PRO A 56 6.43 10.95 -13.32
C PRO A 56 7.72 11.73 -12.99
N LEU A 57 8.59 11.23 -12.11
CA LEU A 57 9.89 11.88 -11.82
C LEU A 57 10.88 11.77 -12.98
N GLN A 58 10.67 10.83 -13.91
CA GLN A 58 11.48 10.73 -15.12
C GLN A 58 11.10 11.80 -16.16
N GLN A 59 9.96 12.46 -15.99
CA GLN A 59 9.49 13.51 -16.88
C GLN A 59 9.99 14.89 -16.42
N ASP A 60 10.02 15.84 -17.35
CA ASP A 60 10.47 17.21 -17.11
C ASP A 60 9.28 18.13 -16.79
N TYR A 61 8.66 17.87 -15.64
CA TYR A 61 7.65 18.77 -15.08
C TYR A 61 8.30 19.74 -14.10
N VAL A 62 8.03 21.03 -14.29
CA VAL A 62 8.57 22.11 -13.46
C VAL A 62 8.06 21.99 -12.02
N GLU A 63 6.81 21.59 -11.87
CA GLU A 63 6.12 21.38 -10.59
C GLU A 63 6.78 20.28 -9.77
N LEU A 64 7.38 19.28 -10.41
CA LEU A 64 8.09 18.20 -9.74
C LEU A 64 9.56 18.52 -9.48
N ALA A 65 10.11 19.62 -10.01
CA ALA A 65 11.55 19.89 -9.96
C ALA A 65 12.12 19.97 -8.53
N ILE A 66 11.33 20.50 -7.58
CA ILE A 66 11.73 20.60 -6.17
C ILE A 66 11.73 19.21 -5.53
N VAL A 67 10.64 18.46 -5.65
CA VAL A 67 10.49 17.11 -5.10
C VAL A 67 11.47 16.13 -5.73
N LYS A 68 11.74 16.26 -7.03
CA LYS A 68 12.70 15.47 -7.79
C LYS A 68 14.12 15.58 -7.20
N LYS A 69 14.53 16.75 -6.72
CA LYS A 69 15.81 16.93 -6.01
C LYS A 69 15.84 16.26 -4.62
N LYS A 70 14.68 16.15 -3.97
CA LYS A 70 14.55 15.50 -2.66
C LYS A 70 14.54 13.97 -2.78
N LEU A 71 13.84 13.44 -3.78
CA LEU A 71 13.62 12.00 -3.94
C LEU A 71 14.64 11.29 -4.85
N ALA A 72 15.31 12.02 -5.74
CA ALA A 72 16.16 11.44 -6.77
C ALA A 72 17.49 12.17 -6.93
N PHE A 73 18.48 11.47 -7.50
CA PHE A 73 19.70 12.03 -8.05
C PHE A 73 19.53 12.23 -9.55
N CYS A 74 19.53 13.48 -9.99
CA CYS A 74 19.41 13.80 -11.41
C CYS A 74 20.79 14.08 -12.02
N ARG A 75 21.00 13.51 -13.20
CA ARG A 75 22.22 13.66 -14.00
C ARG A 75 22.06 14.80 -14.99
N SER A 76 23.18 15.25 -15.57
CA SER A 76 23.20 16.32 -16.57
C SER A 76 22.54 15.95 -17.90
N ASP A 77 22.31 14.66 -18.16
CA ASP A 77 21.61 14.14 -19.33
C ASP A 77 20.07 14.12 -19.17
N GLY A 78 19.55 14.61 -18.04
CA GLY A 78 18.11 14.61 -17.73
C GLY A 78 17.61 13.32 -17.07
N SER A 79 18.42 12.26 -17.01
CA SER A 79 18.06 11.02 -16.32
C SER A 79 18.08 11.21 -14.80
N CYS A 80 17.17 10.54 -14.10
CA CYS A 80 17.12 10.59 -12.64
C CYS A 80 17.02 9.19 -12.03
N ILE A 81 17.74 9.00 -10.94
CA ILE A 81 17.80 7.76 -10.17
C ILE A 81 17.15 8.02 -8.81
N ILE A 82 16.08 7.29 -8.48
CA ILE A 82 15.42 7.41 -7.18
C ILE A 82 16.39 6.98 -6.07
N LYS A 83 16.40 7.70 -4.95
CA LYS A 83 17.20 7.34 -3.78
C LYS A 83 16.76 5.98 -3.26
N ILE A 84 17.72 5.06 -3.10
CA ILE A 84 17.42 3.66 -2.77
C ILE A 84 16.64 3.48 -1.45
N GLY A 85 16.90 4.32 -0.44
CA GLY A 85 16.15 4.29 0.82
C GLY A 85 14.67 4.62 0.61
N ILE A 86 14.39 5.66 -0.16
CA ILE A 86 13.02 6.06 -0.52
C ILE A 86 12.31 4.94 -1.28
N GLN A 87 12.97 4.37 -2.29
CA GLN A 87 12.40 3.27 -3.07
C GLN A 87 12.07 2.07 -2.18
N HIS A 88 13.00 1.68 -1.31
CA HIS A 88 12.80 0.58 -0.38
C HIS A 88 11.61 0.81 0.58
N ASP A 89 11.49 2.02 1.13
CA ASP A 89 10.42 2.33 2.09
C ASP A 89 9.03 2.32 1.43
N VAL A 90 8.94 2.86 0.21
CA VAL A 90 7.72 2.79 -0.61
C VAL A 90 7.39 1.35 -0.99
N ASP A 91 8.36 0.57 -1.47
CA ASP A 91 8.14 -0.82 -1.86
C ASP A 91 7.66 -1.65 -0.67
N LYS A 92 8.24 -1.42 0.51
CA LYS A 92 7.82 -2.08 1.75
C LYS A 92 6.38 -1.70 2.12
N LEU A 93 6.00 -0.43 2.02
CA LEU A 93 4.63 0.02 2.25
C LEU A 93 3.66 -0.65 1.27
N LEU A 94 3.93 -0.59 -0.04
CA LEU A 94 3.10 -1.17 -1.09
C LEU A 94 2.92 -2.67 -0.90
N ASN A 95 4.00 -3.41 -0.64
CA ASN A 95 3.93 -4.85 -0.42
C ASN A 95 3.10 -5.18 0.83
N SER A 96 3.23 -4.40 1.90
CA SER A 96 2.46 -4.62 3.13
C SER A 96 0.97 -4.33 2.92
N LEU A 97 0.63 -3.28 2.16
CA LEU A 97 -0.75 -2.94 1.79
C LEU A 97 -1.37 -4.00 0.85
N ARG A 98 -0.62 -4.50 -0.13
CA ARG A 98 -1.05 -5.59 -1.03
C ARG A 98 -1.32 -6.88 -0.25
N ASN A 99 -0.43 -7.25 0.67
CA ASN A 99 -0.64 -8.41 1.53
C ASN A 99 -1.91 -8.26 2.39
N THR A 100 -2.18 -7.05 2.89
CA THR A 100 -3.40 -6.75 3.65
C THR A 100 -4.66 -6.84 2.77
N SER A 101 -4.58 -6.40 1.51
CA SER A 101 -5.66 -6.54 0.53
C SER A 101 -6.00 -8.01 0.26
N ILE A 102 -4.98 -8.86 0.07
CA ILE A 102 -5.17 -10.30 -0.15
C ILE A 102 -5.80 -10.96 1.08
N ASN A 103 -5.32 -10.65 2.28
CA ASN A 103 -5.85 -11.20 3.53
C ASN A 103 -7.30 -10.76 3.78
N ASN A 104 -7.65 -9.50 3.48
CA ASN A 104 -9.02 -9.01 3.60
C ASN A 104 -9.95 -9.61 2.53
N GLY A 105 -9.45 -9.86 1.31
CA GLY A 105 -10.19 -10.54 0.24
C GLY A 105 -10.46 -12.03 0.52
N GLN A 106 -9.60 -12.67 1.33
CA GLN A 106 -9.84 -14.03 1.83
C GLN A 106 -10.86 -14.06 2.99
N MET A 107 -11.04 -12.95 3.72
CA MET A 107 -12.09 -12.85 4.75
C MET A 107 -13.48 -12.52 4.19
N THR A 108 -13.60 -11.97 2.97
CA THR A 108 -14.90 -11.59 2.39
C THR A 108 -15.64 -12.71 1.65
N THR A 109 -15.09 -13.93 1.59
CA THR A 109 -15.90 -15.14 1.28
C THR A 109 -16.53 -15.77 2.52
N ALA A 110 -16.43 -15.11 3.67
CA ALA A 110 -17.17 -15.42 4.89
C ALA A 110 -18.02 -14.21 5.32
N VAL A 111 -18.84 -13.68 4.40
CA VAL A 111 -20.07 -12.99 4.81
C VAL A 111 -21.15 -14.06 4.82
N THR A 112 -21.18 -14.77 5.94
CA THR A 112 -22.28 -15.64 6.33
C THR A 112 -23.48 -14.75 6.61
N ASP A 113 -24.61 -15.03 5.96
CA ASP A 113 -25.93 -14.65 6.47
C ASP A 113 -25.99 -15.01 7.96
N GLU A 114 -26.53 -14.12 8.79
CA GLU A 114 -26.49 -14.16 10.26
C GLU A 114 -27.25 -15.35 10.92
N ASN A 115 -27.47 -16.47 10.22
CA ASN A 115 -28.07 -17.68 10.79
C ASN A 115 -27.36 -19.00 10.46
N ASP A 116 -26.29 -19.01 9.66
CA ASP A 116 -25.63 -20.27 9.34
C ASP A 116 -24.47 -20.56 10.30
N LEU A 117 -24.67 -21.60 11.12
CA LEU A 117 -23.65 -22.15 12.00
C LEU A 117 -22.57 -22.80 11.12
N ILE A 118 -21.47 -22.10 10.85
CA ILE A 118 -20.33 -22.69 10.13
C ILE A 118 -19.62 -23.66 11.07
N ILE A 119 -19.80 -24.95 10.83
CA ILE A 119 -19.06 -26.02 11.52
C ILE A 119 -17.76 -26.25 10.75
N PRO A 120 -16.57 -26.09 11.38
CA PRO A 120 -15.29 -26.40 10.77
C PRO A 120 -15.25 -27.83 10.23
N PHE A 121 -14.60 -28.02 9.07
CA PHE A 121 -14.52 -29.31 8.39
C PHE A 121 -13.90 -30.40 9.28
N GLU A 122 -13.00 -30.02 10.18
CA GLU A 122 -12.35 -30.89 11.15
C GLU A 122 -13.37 -31.49 12.14
N ILE A 123 -14.44 -30.77 12.49
CA ILE A 123 -15.52 -31.25 13.37
C ILE A 123 -16.45 -32.20 12.60
N LEU A 124 -16.72 -31.93 11.31
CA LEU A 124 -17.51 -32.82 10.46
C LEU A 124 -16.85 -34.18 10.21
N GLN A 125 -15.51 -34.26 10.29
CA GLN A 125 -14.80 -35.52 10.24
C GLN A 125 -14.90 -36.32 11.55
N GLN A 126 -15.04 -35.63 12.69
CA GLN A 126 -15.20 -36.29 14.00
C GLN A 126 -16.63 -36.74 14.28
N TYR A 127 -17.63 -36.07 13.70
CA TYR A 127 -19.05 -36.34 13.94
C TYR A 127 -19.82 -36.53 12.63
N PRO A 128 -19.80 -37.73 12.04
CA PRO A 128 -20.34 -37.99 10.70
C PRO A 128 -21.86 -37.87 10.57
N PHE A 129 -22.59 -37.77 11.70
CA PHE A 129 -24.04 -37.54 11.72
C PHE A 129 -24.44 -36.08 11.49
N LEU A 130 -23.47 -35.15 11.42
CA LEU A 130 -23.68 -33.73 11.12
C LEU A 130 -23.55 -33.42 9.61
N LYS A 131 -23.43 -34.46 8.76
CA LYS A 131 -23.45 -34.33 7.29
C LYS A 131 -24.86 -34.22 6.73
#